data_AF-A0A561SHX9-F1
#
_entry.id   AF-A0A561SHX9-F1
#
_cell.length_a   1.000
_cell.length_b   1.000
_cell.length_c   1.000
_cell.angle_alpha   90.00
_cell.angle_beta   90.00
_cell.angle_gamma   90.00
#
_symmetry.space_group_name_H-M   'P 1'
#
loop_
_entity.id
_entity.type
_entity.pdbx_description
1 polymer ?
#
loop_
_entity_poly.entity_id
_entity_poly.type
_entity_poly.pdbx_seq_one_letter_code
_entity_poly.pdbx_strand_id
1 'polypeptide(L)'
;MRRSPEWSRRVEAKRRSCRHRGAMPSAVGWAAEPVGRDDRCSSATAVLLRADACHDRAVEVATVLAAVLVAVGIVGIVLPVLPGLVCVVAGVAVWTVARGDAVAWVVLGIVVAIVVVGTVVKYLVPGRALRDSGVPGRTIAAGAVLGVIGFFVIPVIGLFIGFVLGIYLAELARLGGHDAAWPSTRRALAAVGWSIVIEMATGLLAAAVWVGALVFA
;
A
#
# COMPACT_ATOMS: atom_id res chain seq x y z
N MET A 1 -0.58 -15.47 12.24
CA MET A 1 -1.84 -15.31 13.05
C MET A 1 -1.74 -16.03 14.39
N ARG A 2 -1.04 -15.44 15.36
CA ARG A 2 -0.98 -15.92 16.75
C ARG A 2 -1.95 -15.12 17.61
N ARG A 3 -2.91 -15.78 18.27
CA ARG A 3 -3.79 -15.11 19.25
C ARG A 3 -2.94 -14.53 20.37
N SER A 4 -3.19 -13.28 20.74
CA SER A 4 -2.38 -12.61 21.75
C SER A 4 -2.60 -13.20 23.15
N PRO A 5 -1.56 -13.21 24.03
CA PRO A 5 -1.69 -13.73 25.39
C PRO A 5 -2.70 -12.97 26.26
N GLU A 6 -3.07 -11.73 25.91
CA GLU A 6 -4.17 -11.03 26.60
C GLU A 6 -5.56 -11.52 26.19
N TRP A 7 -5.75 -12.06 24.99
CA TRP A 7 -7.03 -12.61 24.54
C TRP A 7 -7.37 -13.90 25.28
N SER A 8 -6.40 -14.82 25.39
CA SER A 8 -6.58 -16.08 26.13
C SER A 8 -6.95 -15.81 27.59
N ARG A 9 -6.26 -14.84 28.23
CA ARG A 9 -6.55 -14.40 29.60
C ARG A 9 -7.96 -13.81 29.74
N ARG A 10 -8.46 -13.05 28.78
CA ARG A 10 -9.84 -12.50 28.82
C ARG A 10 -10.90 -13.58 28.68
N VAL A 11 -10.72 -14.52 27.75
CA VAL A 11 -11.64 -15.65 27.58
C VAL A 11 -11.63 -16.55 28.81
N GLU A 12 -10.46 -16.84 29.38
CA GLU A 12 -10.34 -17.62 30.61
C GLU A 12 -10.90 -16.89 31.83
N ALA A 13 -10.68 -15.58 31.97
CA ALA A 13 -11.27 -14.79 33.04
C ALA A 13 -12.81 -14.81 32.98
N LYS A 14 -13.39 -14.70 31.78
CA LYS A 14 -14.85 -14.79 31.60
C LYS A 14 -15.36 -16.21 31.88
N ARG A 15 -14.67 -17.25 31.41
CA ARG A 15 -14.97 -18.66 31.71
C ARG A 15 -14.89 -18.96 33.22
N ARG A 16 -13.88 -18.46 33.92
CA ARG A 16 -13.71 -18.59 35.37
C ARG A 16 -14.83 -17.85 36.13
N SER A 17 -15.19 -16.63 35.71
CA SER A 17 -16.31 -15.89 36.31
C SER A 17 -17.65 -16.62 36.18
N CYS A 18 -17.90 -17.31 35.06
CA CYS A 18 -19.09 -18.17 34.93
C CYS A 18 -18.99 -19.44 35.78
N ARG A 19 -17.80 -20.05 35.90
CA ARG A 19 -17.59 -21.25 36.74
C ARG A 19 -17.86 -20.96 38.22
N HIS A 20 -17.48 -19.77 38.73
CA HIS A 20 -17.73 -19.38 40.11
C HIS A 20 -19.19 -19.02 40.41
N ARG A 21 -19.96 -18.52 39.44
CA ARG A 21 -21.40 -18.27 39.65
C ARG A 21 -22.24 -19.55 39.71
N GLY A 22 -21.77 -20.64 39.08
CA GLY A 22 -22.42 -21.95 39.16
C GLY A 22 -22.01 -22.79 40.39
N ALA A 23 -21.04 -22.36 41.17
CA ALA A 23 -20.57 -23.07 42.37
C ALA A 23 -21.07 -22.33 43.63
N MET A 24 -22.31 -22.57 44.02
CA MET A 24 -22.81 -22.14 45.34
C MET A 24 -22.32 -23.10 46.44
N PRO A 25 -22.02 -22.62 47.65
CA PRO A 25 -21.74 -23.50 48.79
C PRO A 25 -22.99 -24.33 49.10
N SER A 26 -22.81 -25.65 49.19
CA SER A 26 -23.86 -26.57 49.63
C SER A 26 -24.26 -26.24 51.07
N ALA A 27 -25.37 -25.53 51.24
CA ALA A 27 -26.03 -25.40 52.53
C ALA A 27 -27.55 -25.29 52.34
N VAL A 28 -28.23 -26.28 52.93
CA VAL A 28 -29.64 -26.29 53.35
C VAL A 28 -30.70 -26.53 52.26
N GLY A 29 -31.22 -27.76 52.27
CA GLY A 29 -32.65 -28.10 52.28
C GLY A 29 -33.60 -27.51 51.22
N TRP A 30 -34.35 -28.44 50.61
CA TRP A 30 -35.66 -28.29 49.94
C TRP A 30 -35.65 -27.79 48.48
N ALA A 31 -36.02 -28.71 47.57
CA ALA A 31 -36.51 -28.50 46.20
C ALA A 31 -35.73 -27.50 45.32
N ALA A 32 -34.54 -27.88 44.87
CA ALA A 32 -33.91 -27.21 43.73
C ALA A 32 -34.47 -27.79 42.43
N GLU A 33 -35.34 -27.05 41.76
CA GLU A 33 -35.48 -27.14 40.30
C GLU A 33 -34.06 -27.08 39.69
N PRO A 34 -33.76 -27.81 38.60
CA PRO A 34 -32.47 -27.69 37.95
C PRO A 34 -32.31 -26.24 37.46
N VAL A 35 -31.54 -25.44 38.19
CA VAL A 35 -31.16 -24.08 37.82
C VAL A 35 -30.67 -24.13 36.37
N GLY A 36 -31.47 -23.55 35.48
CA GLY A 36 -31.19 -23.48 34.05
C GLY A 36 -29.79 -22.91 33.85
N ARG A 37 -28.96 -23.66 33.14
CA ARG A 37 -27.62 -23.25 32.68
C ARG A 37 -27.74 -21.82 32.13
N ASP A 38 -27.18 -20.82 32.83
CA ASP A 38 -27.33 -19.38 32.52
C ASP A 38 -27.12 -19.10 31.01
N ASP A 39 -28.21 -18.88 30.27
CA ASP A 39 -28.20 -18.55 28.83
C ASP A 39 -27.36 -17.30 28.53
N ARG A 40 -27.20 -16.43 29.54
CA ARG A 40 -26.33 -15.24 29.52
C ARG A 40 -24.85 -15.55 29.31
N CYS A 41 -24.33 -16.68 29.83
CA CYS A 41 -22.92 -17.04 29.62
C CYS A 41 -22.69 -17.66 28.22
N SER A 42 -23.70 -18.35 27.69
CA SER A 42 -23.72 -18.85 26.30
C SER A 42 -23.75 -17.69 25.31
N SER A 43 -24.62 -16.70 25.53
CA SER A 43 -24.76 -15.52 24.67
C SER A 43 -23.52 -14.64 24.68
N ALA A 44 -22.89 -14.39 25.83
CA ALA A 44 -21.66 -13.59 25.90
C ALA A 44 -20.48 -14.27 25.16
N THR A 45 -20.36 -15.60 25.25
CA THR A 45 -19.33 -16.36 24.52
C THR A 45 -19.61 -16.35 23.01
N ALA A 46 -20.88 -16.50 22.60
CA ALA A 46 -21.28 -16.42 21.20
C ALA A 46 -21.06 -15.02 20.60
N VAL A 47 -21.29 -13.95 21.37
CA VAL A 47 -21.03 -12.57 20.94
C VAL A 47 -19.54 -12.32 20.74
N LEU A 48 -18.69 -12.81 21.65
CA LEU A 48 -17.22 -12.68 21.50
C LEU A 48 -16.72 -13.46 20.28
N LEU A 49 -17.18 -14.70 20.07
CA LEU A 49 -16.80 -15.50 18.90
C LEU A 49 -17.26 -14.86 17.57
N ARG A 50 -18.44 -14.23 17.54
CA ARG A 50 -18.92 -13.48 16.37
C ARG A 50 -18.11 -12.20 16.12
N ALA A 51 -17.76 -11.48 17.18
CA ALA A 51 -16.91 -10.30 17.08
C ALA A 51 -15.50 -10.65 16.58
N ASP A 52 -14.92 -11.76 17.06
CA ASP A 52 -13.64 -12.29 16.57
C ASP A 52 -13.72 -12.66 15.09
N ALA A 53 -14.77 -13.39 14.67
CA ALA A 53 -14.97 -13.75 13.27
C ALA A 53 -15.16 -12.52 12.36
N CYS A 54 -15.80 -11.45 12.85
CA CYS A 54 -15.97 -10.21 12.09
C CYS A 54 -14.65 -9.44 11.95
N HIS A 55 -13.84 -9.42 13.01
CA HIS A 55 -12.50 -8.83 12.99
C HIS A 55 -11.56 -9.58 12.03
N ASP A 56 -11.54 -10.92 12.10
CA ASP A 56 -10.72 -11.76 11.22
C ASP A 56 -11.09 -11.54 9.75
N ARG A 57 -12.39 -11.47 9.44
CA ARG A 57 -12.90 -11.19 8.09
C ARG A 57 -12.54 -9.79 7.62
N ALA A 58 -12.55 -8.80 8.50
CA ALA A 58 -12.13 -7.44 8.18
C ALA A 58 -10.64 -7.37 7.83
N VAL A 59 -9.78 -8.07 8.60
CA VAL A 59 -8.34 -8.16 8.32
C VAL A 59 -8.07 -8.89 6.99
N GLU A 60 -8.82 -9.96 6.70
CA GLU A 60 -8.71 -10.70 5.45
C GLU A 60 -9.07 -9.81 4.24
N VAL A 61 -10.22 -9.13 4.30
CA VAL A 61 -10.65 -8.19 3.25
C VAL A 61 -9.65 -7.05 3.09
N ALA A 62 -9.16 -6.47 4.19
CA ALA A 62 -8.16 -5.41 4.15
C ALA A 62 -6.83 -5.88 3.54
N THR A 63 -6.43 -7.13 3.76
CA THR A 63 -5.22 -7.72 3.18
C THR A 63 -5.35 -7.88 1.67
N VAL A 64 -6.52 -8.34 1.18
CA VAL A 64 -6.79 -8.44 -0.25
C VAL A 64 -6.84 -7.06 -0.90
N LEU A 65 -7.51 -6.09 -0.27
CA LEU A 65 -7.56 -4.70 -0.75
C LEU A 65 -6.17 -4.07 -0.80
N ALA A 66 -5.35 -4.30 0.23
CA ALA A 66 -3.96 -3.86 0.24
C ALA A 66 -3.15 -4.48 -0.90
N ALA A 67 -3.27 -5.78 -1.13
CA ALA A 67 -2.60 -6.47 -2.24
C ALA A 67 -2.98 -5.87 -3.59
N VAL A 68 -4.28 -5.63 -3.81
CA VAL A 68 -4.80 -5.01 -5.04
C VAL A 68 -4.28 -3.58 -5.19
N LEU A 69 -4.33 -2.76 -4.14
CA LEU A 69 -3.85 -1.38 -4.18
C LEU A 69 -2.34 -1.28 -4.42
N VAL A 70 -1.55 -2.18 -3.84
CA VAL A 70 -0.11 -2.28 -4.08
C VAL A 70 0.16 -2.71 -5.52
N ALA A 71 -0.54 -3.73 -6.03
CA ALA A 71 -0.40 -4.18 -7.42
C ALA A 71 -0.80 -3.07 -8.42
N VAL A 72 -1.93 -2.41 -8.19
CA VAL A 72 -2.38 -1.26 -8.99
C VAL A 72 -1.38 -0.12 -8.88
N GLY A 73 -0.79 0.12 -7.71
CA GLY A 73 0.27 1.10 -7.53
C GLY A 73 1.50 0.78 -8.36
N ILE A 74 1.97 -0.47 -8.36
CA ILE A 74 3.10 -0.94 -9.16
C ILE A 74 2.81 -0.81 -10.67
N VAL A 75 1.61 -1.21 -11.11
CA VAL A 75 1.17 -1.03 -12.51
C VAL A 75 1.04 0.46 -12.87
N GLY A 76 0.57 1.27 -11.93
CA GLY A 76 0.46 2.72 -12.05
C GLY A 76 1.81 3.43 -12.15
N ILE A 77 2.90 2.86 -11.63
CA ILE A 77 4.25 3.39 -11.87
C ILE A 77 4.63 3.30 -13.36
N VAL A 78 4.11 2.30 -14.09
CA VAL A 78 4.33 2.13 -15.54
C VAL A 78 3.44 3.08 -16.36
N LEU A 79 2.26 3.44 -15.83
CA LEU A 79 1.31 4.37 -16.43
C LEU A 79 1.34 5.71 -15.67
N PRO A 80 2.13 6.72 -16.11
CA PRO A 80 2.40 7.99 -15.40
C PRO A 80 1.18 8.87 -15.02
N VAL A 81 -0.04 8.38 -15.23
CA VAL A 81 -1.31 8.98 -14.80
C VAL A 81 -1.70 8.57 -13.37
N LEU A 82 -1.26 7.40 -12.88
CA LEU A 82 -1.59 6.94 -11.53
C LEU A 82 -0.43 7.24 -10.55
N PRO A 83 -0.64 8.00 -9.46
CA PRO A 83 0.37 8.22 -8.44
C PRO A 83 0.60 6.92 -7.65
N GLY A 84 1.37 6.00 -8.22
CA GLY A 84 1.48 4.62 -7.77
C GLY A 84 1.99 4.48 -6.33
N LEU A 85 2.90 5.36 -5.90
CA LEU A 85 3.39 5.38 -4.51
C LEU A 85 2.29 5.76 -3.51
N VAL A 86 1.33 6.61 -3.89
CA VAL A 86 0.18 6.95 -3.05
C VAL A 86 -0.73 5.74 -2.89
N CYS A 87 -0.96 4.98 -3.96
CA CYS A 87 -1.73 3.73 -3.90
C CYS A 87 -1.04 2.67 -3.02
N VAL A 88 0.29 2.54 -3.09
CA VAL A 88 1.06 1.63 -2.23
C VAL A 88 0.92 2.01 -0.75
N VAL A 89 1.11 3.29 -0.41
CA VAL A 89 0.96 3.77 0.97
C VAL A 89 -0.49 3.60 1.46
N ALA A 90 -1.48 3.91 0.62
CA ALA A 90 -2.89 3.74 0.95
C ALA A 90 -3.25 2.26 1.20
N GLY A 91 -2.75 1.34 0.38
CA GLY A 91 -2.95 -0.09 0.58
C GLY A 91 -2.38 -0.58 1.92
N VAL A 92 -1.14 -0.20 2.24
CA VAL A 92 -0.51 -0.54 3.52
C VAL A 92 -1.23 0.11 4.69
N ALA A 93 -1.72 1.34 4.54
CA ALA A 93 -2.48 2.05 5.57
C ALA A 93 -3.82 1.37 5.88
N VAL A 94 -4.57 0.95 4.85
CA VAL A 94 -5.83 0.18 5.03
C VAL A 94 -5.59 -1.11 5.80
N TRP A 95 -4.54 -1.85 5.44
CA TRP A 95 -4.12 -3.05 6.18
C TRP A 95 -3.73 -2.74 7.62
N THR A 96 -3.01 -1.64 7.84
CA THR A 96 -2.52 -1.23 9.16
C THR A 96 -3.65 -0.91 10.12
N VAL A 97 -4.64 -0.12 9.66
CA VAL A 97 -5.80 0.25 10.47
C VAL A 97 -6.64 -0.97 10.82
N ALA A 98 -6.81 -1.90 9.88
CA ALA A 98 -7.57 -3.14 10.12
C ALA A 98 -6.87 -4.05 11.14
N ARG A 99 -5.54 -4.12 11.12
CA ARG A 99 -4.74 -4.99 11.99
C ARG A 99 -4.50 -4.40 13.39
N GLY A 100 -4.26 -3.09 13.49
CA GLY A 100 -4.23 -2.33 14.75
C GLY A 100 -3.10 -2.66 15.74
N ASP A 101 -2.17 -3.56 15.42
CA ASP A 101 -1.06 -3.96 16.29
C ASP A 101 0.21 -3.10 16.09
N ALA A 102 1.12 -3.13 17.06
CA ALA A 102 2.36 -2.33 17.01
C ALA A 102 3.23 -2.66 15.78
N VAL A 103 3.21 -3.92 15.33
CA VAL A 103 3.94 -4.37 14.14
C VAL A 103 3.41 -3.68 12.89
N ALA A 104 2.08 -3.60 12.72
CA ALA A 104 1.47 -2.95 11.56
C ALA A 104 1.83 -1.46 11.48
N TRP A 105 1.81 -0.76 12.63
CA TRP A 105 2.20 0.66 12.70
C TRP A 105 3.68 0.89 12.35
N VAL A 106 4.57 -0.01 12.79
CA VAL A 106 6.00 0.04 12.42
C VAL A 106 6.18 -0.18 10.92
N VAL A 107 5.48 -1.15 10.33
CA VAL A 107 5.52 -1.43 8.88
C VAL A 107 5.07 -0.21 8.08
N LEU A 108 3.96 0.43 8.48
CA LEU A 108 3.50 1.66 7.83
C LEU A 108 4.55 2.77 7.91
N GLY A 109 5.18 2.96 9.08
CA GLY A 109 6.25 3.94 9.26
C GLY A 109 7.44 3.68 8.33
N ILE A 110 7.88 2.42 8.20
CA ILE A 110 8.99 2.03 7.29
C ILE A 110 8.60 2.28 5.84
N VAL A 111 7.39 1.88 5.42
CA VAL A 111 6.91 2.08 4.04
C VAL A 111 6.86 3.57 3.69
N VAL A 112 6.32 4.40 4.60
CA VAL A 112 6.29 5.85 4.41
C VAL A 112 7.70 6.42 4.32
N ALA A 113 8.62 6.00 5.19
CA ALA A 113 10.02 6.43 5.14
C ALA A 113 10.69 6.05 3.80
N ILE A 114 10.50 4.83 3.32
CA ILE A 114 11.01 4.37 2.01
C ILE A 114 10.43 5.22 0.89
N VAL A 115 9.13 5.49 0.89
CA VAL A 115 8.48 6.31 -0.13
C VAL A 115 8.99 7.75 -0.10
N VAL A 116 9.15 8.34 1.08
CA VAL A 116 9.71 9.70 1.25
C VAL A 116 11.15 9.74 0.73
N VAL A 117 11.99 8.80 1.14
CA VAL A 117 13.39 8.71 0.67
C VAL A 117 13.44 8.49 -0.83
N GLY A 118 12.65 7.55 -1.37
CA GLY A 118 12.56 7.29 -2.80
C GLY A 118 12.08 8.52 -3.60
N THR A 119 11.13 9.28 -3.05
CA THR A 119 10.66 10.54 -3.62
C THR A 119 11.78 11.58 -3.63
N VAL A 120 12.49 11.76 -2.51
CA VAL A 120 13.63 12.68 -2.41
C VAL A 120 14.75 12.28 -3.38
N VAL A 121 15.11 10.99 -3.45
CA VAL A 121 16.10 10.46 -4.40
C VAL A 121 15.64 10.69 -5.84
N LYS A 122 14.37 10.45 -6.17
CA LYS A 122 13.77 10.75 -7.47
C LYS A 122 13.78 12.25 -7.79
N TYR A 123 13.77 13.16 -6.84
CA TYR A 123 13.91 14.59 -7.14
C TYR A 123 15.38 15.01 -7.28
N LEU A 124 16.27 14.44 -6.46
CA LEU A 124 17.69 14.81 -6.44
C LEU A 124 18.48 14.21 -7.60
N VAL A 125 18.21 12.97 -7.99
CA VAL A 125 18.98 12.25 -9.04
C VAL A 125 18.71 12.82 -10.44
N PRO A 126 17.45 12.97 -10.89
CA PRO A 126 17.13 13.65 -12.14
C PRO A 126 17.47 15.14 -12.06
N GLY A 127 17.36 15.81 -10.91
CA GLY A 127 17.83 17.20 -10.79
C GLY A 127 19.30 17.39 -11.15
N ARG A 128 20.13 16.36 -10.86
CA ARG A 128 21.54 16.31 -11.27
C ARG A 128 21.71 15.84 -12.71
N ALA A 129 21.00 14.78 -13.13
CA ALA A 129 21.03 14.29 -14.51
C ALA A 129 20.41 15.27 -15.55
N LEU A 130 19.50 16.16 -15.14
CA LEU A 130 18.92 17.24 -15.95
C LEU A 130 19.89 18.42 -16.08
N ARG A 131 20.63 18.72 -15.02
CA ARG A 131 21.75 19.67 -15.08
C ARG A 131 22.86 19.16 -16.01
N ASP A 132 23.12 17.86 -16.01
CA ASP A 132 24.19 17.25 -16.80
C ASP A 132 23.77 16.89 -18.24
N SER A 133 22.48 16.70 -18.52
CA SER A 133 21.99 16.33 -19.87
C SER A 133 21.77 17.51 -20.82
N GLY A 134 21.75 18.75 -20.31
CA GLY A 134 21.60 19.97 -21.13
C GLY A 134 20.23 20.14 -21.80
N VAL A 135 19.24 19.33 -21.40
CA VAL A 135 17.86 19.36 -21.91
C VAL A 135 16.99 20.20 -20.97
N PRO A 136 16.38 21.31 -21.44
CA PRO A 136 15.54 22.15 -20.61
C PRO A 136 14.33 21.39 -20.05
N GLY A 137 13.95 21.63 -18.79
CA GLY A 137 12.75 21.03 -18.20
C GLY A 137 11.45 21.34 -18.97
N ARG A 138 11.42 22.44 -19.75
CA ARG A 138 10.34 22.79 -20.67
C ARG A 138 10.18 21.78 -21.81
N THR A 139 11.27 21.18 -22.30
CA THR A 139 11.23 20.11 -23.32
C THR A 139 10.54 18.85 -22.77
N ILE A 140 10.85 18.49 -21.52
CA ILE A 140 10.23 17.33 -20.85
C ILE A 140 8.75 17.59 -20.54
N ALA A 141 8.42 18.82 -20.11
CA ALA A 141 7.04 19.23 -19.90
C ALA A 141 6.23 19.20 -21.21
N ALA A 142 6.81 19.65 -22.33
CA ALA A 142 6.18 19.55 -23.65
C ALA A 142 5.95 18.09 -24.06
N GLY A 143 6.94 17.22 -23.82
CA GLY A 143 6.79 15.76 -23.93
C GLY A 143 5.62 15.23 -23.11
N ALA A 144 5.53 15.58 -21.83
CA ALA A 144 4.46 15.13 -20.94
C ALA A 144 3.07 15.54 -21.45
N VAL A 145 2.90 16.80 -21.86
CA VAL A 145 1.64 17.32 -22.42
C VAL A 145 1.25 16.57 -23.69
N LEU A 146 2.18 16.41 -24.64
CA LEU A 146 1.92 15.68 -25.88
C LEU A 146 1.68 14.18 -25.64
N GLY A 147 2.31 13.59 -24.63
CA GLY A 147 2.02 12.23 -24.16
C GLY A 147 0.58 12.10 -23.65
N VAL A 148 0.10 13.04 -22.83
CA VAL A 148 -1.29 13.04 -22.35
C VAL A 148 -2.26 13.17 -23.52
N ILE A 149 -2.01 14.09 -24.46
CA ILE A 149 -2.83 14.23 -25.67
C ILE A 149 -2.83 12.91 -26.47
N GLY A 150 -1.65 12.33 -26.68
CA GLY A 150 -1.50 11.06 -27.39
C GLY A 150 -2.25 9.91 -26.73
N PHE A 151 -2.27 9.82 -25.40
CA PHE A 151 -3.06 8.82 -24.67
C PHE A 151 -4.55 8.88 -25.01
N PHE A 152 -5.12 10.08 -25.17
CA PHE A 152 -6.52 10.23 -25.57
C PHE A 152 -6.78 9.86 -27.02
N VAL A 153 -5.78 9.99 -27.90
CA VAL A 153 -5.91 9.60 -29.33
C VAL A 153 -5.77 8.08 -29.49
N ILE A 154 -4.74 7.49 -28.89
CA ILE A 154 -4.49 6.04 -28.91
C ILE A 154 -4.18 5.62 -27.47
N PRO A 155 -5.12 4.97 -26.77
CA PRO A 155 -4.92 4.55 -25.39
C PRO A 155 -3.65 3.72 -25.22
N VAL A 156 -2.93 3.97 -24.13
CA VAL A 156 -1.65 3.33 -23.75
C VAL A 156 -0.50 3.67 -24.69
N ILE A 157 -0.59 3.33 -25.98
CA ILE A 157 0.51 3.48 -26.95
C ILE A 157 0.77 4.96 -27.27
N GLY A 158 -0.28 5.76 -27.39
CA GLY A 158 -0.19 7.18 -27.69
C GLY A 158 0.47 7.98 -26.58
N LEU A 159 0.49 7.49 -25.34
CA LEU A 159 1.26 8.08 -24.25
C LEU A 159 2.77 8.04 -24.55
N PHE A 160 3.27 6.86 -24.92
CA PHE A 160 4.69 6.66 -25.22
C PHE A 160 5.09 7.40 -26.50
N ILE A 161 4.28 7.26 -27.56
CA ILE A 161 4.55 7.93 -28.83
C ILE A 161 4.49 9.45 -28.65
N GLY A 162 3.42 9.97 -28.03
CA GLY A 162 3.25 11.41 -27.78
C GLY A 162 4.36 11.98 -26.91
N PHE A 163 4.81 11.26 -25.88
CA PHE A 163 5.91 11.70 -25.04
C PHE A 163 7.23 11.80 -25.80
N VAL A 164 7.59 10.76 -26.56
CA VAL A 164 8.82 10.75 -27.38
C VAL A 164 8.74 11.83 -28.46
N LEU A 165 7.60 11.94 -29.17
CA LEU A 165 7.40 12.95 -30.20
C LEU A 165 7.47 14.35 -29.62
N GLY A 166 6.87 14.58 -28.46
CA GLY A 166 6.84 15.90 -27.84
C GLY A 166 8.22 16.37 -27.38
N ILE A 167 9.04 15.48 -26.82
CA ILE A 167 10.44 15.79 -26.53
C ILE A 167 11.20 16.06 -27.83
N TYR A 168 11.03 15.20 -28.84
CA TYR A 168 11.73 15.34 -30.11
C TYR A 168 11.35 16.63 -30.84
N LEU A 169 10.08 17.01 -30.91
CA LEU A 169 9.62 18.24 -31.54
C LEU A 169 10.08 19.48 -30.77
N ALA A 170 10.08 19.43 -29.44
CA ALA A 170 10.60 20.52 -28.62
C ALA A 170 12.12 20.70 -28.80
N GLU A 171 12.89 19.61 -28.88
CA GLU A 171 14.32 19.67 -29.19
C GLU A 171 14.59 20.05 -30.65
N LEU A 172 13.76 19.62 -31.60
CA LEU A 172 13.86 20.01 -33.01
C LEU A 172 13.62 21.50 -33.19
N ALA A 173 12.60 22.06 -32.52
CA ALA A 173 12.32 23.49 -32.53
C ALA A 173 13.44 24.31 -31.86
N ARG A 174 14.13 23.74 -30.87
CA ARG A 174 15.23 24.38 -30.15
C ARG A 174 16.56 24.32 -30.91
N LEU A 175 16.91 23.16 -31.44
CA LEU A 175 18.23 22.86 -32.02
C LEU A 175 18.25 22.99 -33.54
N GLY A 176 17.10 23.14 -34.19
CA GLY A 176 16.96 23.49 -35.61
C GLY A 176 17.26 22.36 -36.60
N GLY A 177 17.63 21.16 -36.15
CA GLY A 177 17.97 20.04 -37.03
C GLY A 177 17.89 18.67 -36.37
N HIS A 178 17.59 17.64 -37.17
CA HIS A 178 17.44 16.26 -36.72
C HIS A 178 18.72 15.72 -36.07
N ASP A 179 19.88 16.01 -36.66
CA ASP A 179 21.19 15.51 -36.23
C ASP A 179 21.55 15.94 -34.80
N ALA A 180 21.06 17.10 -34.36
CA ALA A 180 21.22 17.61 -33.00
C ALA A 180 20.05 17.19 -32.08
N ALA A 181 18.82 17.16 -32.61
CA ALA A 181 17.62 16.86 -31.84
C ALA A 181 17.55 15.40 -31.37
N TRP A 182 17.86 14.42 -32.22
CA TRP A 182 17.71 13.00 -31.87
C TRP A 182 18.64 12.53 -30.73
N PRO A 183 19.95 12.86 -30.72
CA PRO A 183 20.81 12.56 -29.59
C PRO A 183 20.36 13.24 -28.28
N SER A 184 19.86 14.48 -28.36
CA SER A 184 19.31 15.23 -27.22
C SER A 184 18.08 14.53 -26.63
N THR A 185 17.12 14.13 -27.48
CA THR A 185 15.95 13.35 -27.10
C THR A 185 16.33 12.04 -26.42
N ARG A 186 17.32 11.29 -26.94
CA ARG A 186 17.78 10.05 -26.31
C ARG A 186 18.33 10.27 -24.90
N ARG A 187 19.08 11.35 -24.66
CA ARG A 187 19.57 11.70 -23.31
C ARG A 187 18.43 12.07 -22.38
N ALA A 188 17.44 12.83 -22.86
CA ALA A 188 16.24 13.17 -22.11
C ALA A 188 15.46 11.90 -21.70
N LEU A 189 15.24 10.99 -22.64
CA LEU A 189 14.55 9.72 -22.38
C LEU A 189 15.33 8.83 -21.41
N ALA A 190 16.66 8.78 -21.51
CA ALA A 190 17.49 8.05 -20.56
C ALA A 190 17.38 8.61 -19.13
N ALA A 191 17.35 9.94 -18.97
CA ALA A 191 17.17 10.59 -17.68
C ALA A 191 15.79 10.27 -17.07
N VAL A 192 14.73 10.27 -17.89
CA VAL A 192 13.37 9.88 -17.47
C VAL A 192 13.30 8.39 -17.11
N GLY A 193 13.93 7.53 -17.90
CA GLY A 193 14.00 6.09 -17.64
C GLY A 193 14.62 5.76 -16.28
N TRP A 194 15.68 6.46 -15.89
CA TRP A 194 16.29 6.32 -14.57
C TRP A 194 15.33 6.68 -13.42
N SER A 195 14.47 7.69 -13.60
CA SER A 195 13.44 8.03 -12.61
C SER A 195 12.43 6.88 -12.41
N ILE A 196 12.02 6.22 -13.49
CA ILE A 196 11.07 5.10 -13.45
C ILE A 196 11.67 3.90 -12.72
N VAL A 197 12.96 3.60 -12.98
CA VAL A 197 13.67 2.52 -12.28
C VAL A 197 13.73 2.76 -10.77
N ILE A 198 14.00 3.99 -10.36
CA ILE A 198 14.03 4.37 -8.93
C ILE A 198 12.65 4.21 -8.28
N GLU A 199 11.58 4.63 -8.95
CA GLU A 199 10.22 4.44 -8.43
C GLU A 199 9.84 2.96 -8.35
N MET A 200 10.18 2.18 -9.37
CA MET A 200 9.93 0.75 -9.37
C MET A 200 10.67 0.05 -8.22
N ALA A 201 11.95 0.38 -8.02
CA ALA A 201 12.73 -0.13 -6.90
C ALA A 201 12.12 0.26 -5.55
N THR A 202 11.68 1.50 -5.40
CA THR A 202 11.03 2.00 -4.17
C THR A 202 9.72 1.26 -3.90
N GLY A 203 8.88 1.09 -4.93
CA GLY A 203 7.62 0.34 -4.83
C GLY A 203 7.84 -1.13 -4.49
N LEU A 204 8.83 -1.77 -5.10
CA LEU A 204 9.21 -3.16 -4.81
C LEU A 204 9.75 -3.34 -3.38
N LEU A 205 10.58 -2.41 -2.89
CA LEU A 205 11.06 -2.44 -1.51
C LEU A 205 9.92 -2.29 -0.51
N ALA A 206 9.01 -1.34 -0.74
CA ALA A 206 7.83 -1.18 0.09
C ALA A 206 6.95 -2.44 0.11
N ALA A 207 6.72 -3.06 -1.06
CA ALA A 207 5.99 -4.32 -1.18
C ALA A 207 6.72 -5.47 -0.45
N ALA A 208 8.04 -5.57 -0.57
CA ALA A 208 8.84 -6.60 0.10
C ALA A 208 8.78 -6.48 1.64
N VAL A 209 8.82 -5.26 2.18
CA VAL A 209 8.67 -5.02 3.62
C VAL A 209 7.28 -5.48 4.09
N TRP A 210 6.23 -5.14 3.35
CA TRP A 210 4.87 -5.54 3.68
C TRP A 210 4.68 -7.07 3.60
N VAL A 211 5.16 -7.71 2.54
CA VAL A 211 5.11 -9.18 2.40
C VAL A 211 5.92 -9.87 3.49
N GLY A 212 7.11 -9.36 3.83
CA GLY A 212 7.90 -9.87 4.94
C GLY A 212 7.12 -9.86 6.25
N ALA A 213 6.41 -8.76 6.54
CA ALA A 213 5.55 -8.68 7.71
C ALA A 213 4.42 -9.72 7.70
N LEU A 214 3.84 -10.02 6.53
CA LEU A 214 2.82 -11.08 6.43
C LEU A 214 3.38 -12.48 6.69
N VAL A 215 4.61 -12.75 6.23
CA VAL A 215 5.24 -14.07 6.35
C VAL A 215 5.75 -14.32 7.77
N PHE A 216 6.28 -13.29 8.44
CA PHE A 216 6.95 -13.41 9.74
C PHE A 216 6.08 -13.04 10.96
N ALA A 217 4.78 -12.73 10.79
CA ALA A 217 3.85 -12.34 11.87
C ALA A 217 2.64 -13.29 12.08
#